data_AF-A0A1V4GV26-F1
#
_entry.id   AF-A0A1V4GV26-F1
#
_cell.length_a   1.000
_cell.length_b   1.000
_cell.length_c   1.000
_cell.angle_alpha   90.00
_cell.angle_beta   90.00
_cell.angle_gamma   90.00
#
_symmetry.space_group_name_H-M   'P 1'
#
loop_
_entity.id
_entity.type
_entity.pdbx_description
1 polymer ?
#
loop_
_entity_poly.entity_id
_entity_poly.type
_entity_poly.pdbx_seq_one_letter_code
_entity_poly.pdbx_strand_id
1 'polypeptide(L)'
;MFKLASHLGKTVGELERTLTVAEFAEWVAYDELDPIGGYRTDLGFALLAYMQAGDKDKSVHDFLIIDPNPMTDDDKEAFEREKLEAQARQEVGAMIAMFNRT
;
A
#
# COMPACT_ATOMS: atom_id res chain seq x y z
N MET A 1 -12.29 -5.00 10.91
CA MET A 1 -13.39 -5.94 11.25
C MET A 1 -14.27 -6.33 10.06
N PHE A 2 -14.88 -5.40 9.32
CA PHE A 2 -15.79 -5.77 8.19
C PHE A 2 -15.13 -6.61 7.09
N LYS A 3 -13.92 -6.24 6.65
CA LYS A 3 -13.14 -7.02 5.65
C LYS A 3 -12.89 -8.45 6.13
N LEU A 4 -12.39 -8.60 7.36
CA LEU A 4 -12.14 -9.90 7.98
C LEU A 4 -13.42 -10.73 8.14
N ALA A 5 -14.54 -10.11 8.56
CA ALA A 5 -15.82 -10.78 8.69
C ALA A 5 -16.33 -11.31 7.33
N SER A 6 -16.25 -10.49 6.27
CA SER A 6 -16.58 -10.91 4.91
C SER A 6 -15.67 -12.05 4.44
N HIS A 7 -14.37 -11.99 4.73
CA HIS A 7 -13.41 -13.01 4.33
C HIS A 7 -13.66 -14.36 5.01
N LEU A 8 -14.06 -14.35 6.28
CA LEU A 8 -14.36 -15.55 7.07
C LEU A 8 -15.81 -16.03 6.92
N GLY A 9 -16.63 -15.37 6.09
CA GLY A 9 -18.04 -15.72 5.89
C GLY A 9 -18.88 -15.57 7.16
N LYS A 10 -18.54 -14.60 8.02
CA LYS A 10 -19.20 -14.33 9.30
C LYS A 10 -19.75 -12.92 9.34
N THR A 11 -20.79 -12.69 10.15
CA THR A 11 -21.18 -11.34 10.54
C THR A 11 -20.16 -10.76 11.54
N VAL A 12 -20.09 -9.43 11.64
CA VAL A 12 -19.21 -8.77 12.62
C VAL A 12 -19.55 -9.21 14.05
N GLY A 13 -20.84 -9.30 14.40
CA GLY A 13 -21.25 -9.72 15.74
C GLY A 13 -20.98 -11.19 16.07
N GLU A 14 -20.91 -12.08 15.08
CA GLU A 14 -20.39 -13.44 15.30
C GLU A 14 -18.88 -13.41 15.55
N LEU A 15 -18.16 -12.59 14.79
CA LEU A 15 -16.71 -12.44 14.94
C LEU A 15 -16.34 -11.93 16.32
N GLU A 16 -17.00 -10.86 16.79
CA GLU A 16 -16.75 -10.26 18.12
C GLU A 16 -16.97 -11.24 19.28
N ARG A 17 -17.88 -12.21 19.12
CA ARG A 17 -18.18 -13.22 20.16
C ARG A 17 -17.24 -14.42 20.14
N THR A 18 -16.62 -14.71 19.00
CA THR A 18 -15.89 -15.96 18.77
C THR A 18 -14.40 -15.78 18.54
N LEU A 19 -13.97 -14.61 18.06
CA LEU A 19 -12.58 -14.30 17.79
C LEU A 19 -11.90 -13.77 19.05
N THR A 20 -10.79 -14.39 19.43
CA THR A 20 -9.99 -13.90 20.55
C THR A 20 -9.14 -12.70 20.15
N VAL A 21 -8.66 -11.92 21.13
CA VAL A 21 -7.75 -10.79 20.88
C VAL A 21 -6.44 -11.26 20.24
N ALA A 22 -5.94 -12.43 20.63
CA ALA A 22 -4.71 -12.99 20.07
C ALA A 22 -4.87 -13.33 18.58
N GLU A 23 -5.94 -14.06 18.23
CA GLU A 23 -6.25 -14.36 16.81
C GLU A 23 -6.51 -13.08 16.02
N PHE A 24 -7.18 -12.09 16.60
CA PHE A 24 -7.39 -10.81 15.94
C PHE A 24 -6.06 -10.10 15.64
N ALA A 25 -5.10 -10.11 16.58
CA ALA A 25 -3.78 -9.53 16.35
C ALA A 25 -3.01 -10.26 15.22
N GLU A 26 -3.12 -11.59 15.15
CA GLU A 26 -2.56 -12.37 14.04
C GLU A 26 -3.20 -12.00 12.70
N TRP A 27 -4.53 -11.81 12.66
CA TRP A 27 -5.21 -11.36 11.45
C TRP A 27 -4.82 -9.95 11.02
N VAL A 28 -4.54 -9.05 11.95
CA VAL A 28 -4.01 -7.71 11.62
C VAL A 28 -2.63 -7.83 10.99
N ALA A 29 -1.73 -8.64 11.58
CA ALA A 29 -0.42 -8.88 11.01
C ALA A 29 -0.49 -9.57 9.63
N TYR A 30 -1.47 -10.45 9.42
CA TYR A 30 -1.72 -11.06 8.11
C TYR A 30 -2.17 -10.02 7.07
N ASP A 31 -3.10 -9.12 7.42
CA ASP A 31 -3.62 -8.08 6.51
C ASP A 31 -2.54 -7.11 6.01
N GLU A 32 -1.48 -6.90 6.81
CA GLU A 32 -0.30 -6.11 6.39
C GLU A 32 0.54 -6.82 5.31
N LEU A 33 0.56 -8.16 5.31
CA LEU A 33 1.34 -8.97 4.36
C LEU A 33 0.55 -9.29 3.08
N ASP A 34 -0.71 -9.68 3.23
CA ASP A 34 -1.62 -10.00 2.12
C ASP A 34 -3.01 -9.39 2.41
N PRO A 35 -3.27 -8.17 1.91
CA PRO A 35 -4.47 -7.42 2.24
C PRO A 35 -5.75 -8.20 1.99
N ILE A 36 -6.57 -8.33 3.03
CA ILE A 36 -7.86 -8.99 2.99
C ILE A 36 -8.82 -8.17 2.15
N GLY A 37 -9.33 -8.77 1.07
CA GLY A 37 -10.34 -8.19 0.19
C GLY A 37 -9.97 -8.28 -1.28
N GLY A 38 -10.52 -7.38 -2.09
CA GLY A 38 -10.33 -7.37 -3.54
C GLY A 38 -9.02 -6.74 -4.03
N TYR A 39 -8.32 -5.99 -3.18
CA TYR A 39 -7.22 -5.11 -3.60
C TYR A 39 -6.13 -5.83 -4.42
N ARG A 40 -5.71 -7.02 -4.00
CA ARG A 40 -4.69 -7.80 -4.73
C ARG A 40 -5.15 -8.21 -6.13
N THR A 41 -6.43 -8.57 -6.27
CA THR A 41 -7.04 -8.90 -7.56
C THR A 41 -7.15 -7.65 -8.42
N ASP A 42 -7.59 -6.54 -7.84
CA ASP A 42 -7.69 -5.25 -8.53
C ASP A 42 -6.32 -4.78 -9.04
N LEU A 43 -5.27 -4.93 -8.23
CA LEU A 43 -3.90 -4.64 -8.63
C LEU A 43 -3.43 -5.54 -9.78
N GLY A 44 -3.80 -6.83 -9.77
CA GLY A 44 -3.53 -7.75 -10.87
C GLY A 44 -4.19 -7.32 -12.18
N PHE A 45 -5.46 -6.89 -12.13
CA PHE A 45 -6.16 -6.35 -13.30
C PHE A 45 -5.59 -5.00 -13.74
N ALA A 46 -5.24 -4.11 -12.80
CA ALA A 46 -4.58 -2.85 -13.10
C ALA A 46 -3.23 -3.07 -13.81
N LEU A 47 -2.46 -4.06 -13.38
CA LEU A 47 -1.21 -4.44 -14.05
C LEU A 47 -1.45 -4.94 -15.49
N LEU A 48 -2.48 -5.77 -15.71
CA LEU A 48 -2.86 -6.21 -17.05
C LEU A 48 -3.27 -5.03 -17.95
N ALA A 49 -4.05 -4.08 -17.42
CA ALA A 49 -4.46 -2.88 -18.14
C ALA A 49 -3.26 -1.96 -18.45
N TYR A 50 -2.34 -1.78 -17.49
CA TYR A 50 -1.10 -1.04 -17.68
C TYR A 50 -0.21 -1.68 -18.76
N MET A 51 -0.08 -3.00 -18.79
CA MET A 51 0.67 -3.68 -19.86
C MET A 51 0.04 -3.47 -21.25
N GLN A 52 -1.27 -3.26 -21.32
CA GLN A 52 -2.01 -3.06 -22.57
C GLN A 52 -2.04 -1.60 -23.04
N ALA A 53 -2.09 -0.63 -22.12
CA ALA A 53 -2.38 0.78 -22.42
C ALA A 53 -1.49 1.80 -21.66
N GLY A 54 -0.53 1.32 -20.88
CA GLY A 54 0.45 2.13 -20.16
C GLY A 54 1.49 2.76 -21.08
N ASP A 55 2.11 3.82 -20.57
CA ASP A 55 3.27 4.48 -21.17
C ASP A 55 4.17 5.01 -20.05
N LYS A 56 5.24 5.72 -20.41
CA LYS A 56 6.23 6.26 -19.46
C LYS A 56 5.67 7.28 -18.45
N ASP A 57 4.52 7.87 -18.73
CA ASP A 57 3.91 8.93 -17.92
C ASP A 57 2.79 8.36 -17.04
N LYS A 58 2.49 7.06 -17.14
CA LYS A 58 1.50 6.36 -16.31
C LYS A 58 2.17 5.36 -15.37
N SER A 59 1.50 5.10 -14.25
CA SER A 59 1.82 4.07 -13.28
C SER A 59 0.72 2.99 -13.27
N VAL A 60 1.01 1.82 -12.70
CA VAL A 60 0.00 0.78 -12.49
C VAL A 60 -1.17 1.28 -11.63
N HIS A 61 -0.92 2.21 -10.70
CA HIS A 61 -1.95 2.73 -9.79
C HIS A 61 -3.00 3.57 -10.53
N ASP A 62 -2.66 4.20 -11.66
CA ASP A 62 -3.61 4.95 -12.49
C ASP A 62 -4.70 4.07 -13.12
N PHE A 63 -4.50 2.75 -13.10
CA PHE A 63 -5.43 1.75 -13.62
C PHE A 63 -6.23 1.06 -12.51
N LEU A 64 -6.05 1.44 -11.24
CA LEU A 64 -6.90 0.96 -10.16
C LEU A 64 -8.28 1.62 -10.25
N ILE A 65 -9.33 0.81 -10.14
CA ILE A 65 -10.72 1.31 -10.13
C ILE A 65 -11.01 2.05 -8.82
N ILE A 66 -10.43 1.58 -7.72
CA ILE A 66 -10.54 2.18 -6.39
C ILE A 66 -9.12 2.38 -5.88
N ASP A 67 -8.73 3.64 -5.69
CA ASP A 67 -7.47 4.01 -5.06
C ASP A 67 -7.57 3.73 -3.54
N PRO A 68 -6.74 2.83 -2.97
CA PRO A 68 -6.73 2.57 -1.53
C PRO A 68 -6.22 3.76 -0.70
N ASN A 69 -5.47 4.68 -1.31
CA ASN A 69 -4.95 5.88 -0.66
C ASN A 69 -5.22 7.10 -1.55
N PRO A 70 -6.49 7.54 -1.65
CA PRO A 70 -6.85 8.66 -2.50
C PRO A 70 -6.18 9.94 -1.99
N MET A 71 -5.26 10.48 -2.76
CA MET A 71 -4.59 11.73 -2.47
C MET A 71 -5.15 12.85 -3.35
N THR A 72 -5.34 14.04 -2.77
CA THR A 72 -5.60 15.23 -3.59
C THR A 72 -4.34 15.60 -4.38
N ASP A 73 -4.47 16.42 -5.43
CA ASP A 73 -3.32 16.84 -6.22
C ASP A 73 -2.29 17.59 -5.34
N ASP A 74 -2.76 18.44 -4.43
CA ASP A 74 -1.92 19.15 -3.46
C ASP A 74 -1.17 18.18 -2.52
N ASP A 75 -1.85 17.11 -2.05
CA ASP A 75 -1.24 16.09 -1.20
C ASP A 75 -0.19 15.28 -1.97
N LYS A 76 -0.46 14.94 -3.24
CA LYS A 76 0.49 14.22 -4.10
C LYS A 76 1.76 15.03 -4.30
N GLU A 77 1.62 16.31 -4.59
CA GLU A 77 2.78 17.20 -4.75
C GLU A 77 3.58 17.31 -3.45
N ALA A 78 2.91 17.43 -2.30
CA ALA A 78 3.59 17.46 -1.00
C ALA A 78 4.38 16.19 -0.72
N PHE A 79 3.79 15.03 -1.00
CA PHE A 79 4.43 13.74 -0.82
C PHE A 79 5.63 13.54 -1.76
N GLU A 80 5.51 13.92 -3.03
CA GLU A 80 6.63 13.86 -3.97
C GLU A 80 7.76 14.80 -3.55
N ARG A 81 7.47 16.01 -3.06
CA ARG A 81 8.49 16.91 -2.49
C ARG A 81 9.20 16.27 -1.31
N GLU A 82 8.46 15.69 -0.36
CA GLU A 82 9.03 15.04 0.81
C GLU A 82 9.93 13.85 0.42
N LYS A 83 9.50 13.05 -0.56
CA LYS A 83 10.28 11.94 -1.10
C LYS A 83 11.57 12.40 -1.79
N LEU A 84 11.52 13.48 -2.57
CA LEU A 84 12.70 14.08 -3.20
C LEU A 84 13.68 14.61 -2.15
N GLU A 85 13.20 15.28 -1.10
CA GLU A 85 14.05 15.73 0.01
C GLU A 85 14.69 14.55 0.75
N ALA A 86 13.93 13.48 1.00
CA ALA A 86 14.44 12.28 1.65
C ALA A 86 15.54 11.59 0.81
N GLN A 87 15.35 11.49 -0.51
CA GLN A 87 16.35 10.95 -1.43
C GLN A 87 17.62 11.81 -1.45
N ALA A 88 17.48 13.13 -1.58
CA ALA A 88 18.62 14.04 -1.57
C ALA A 88 19.42 13.95 -0.26
N ARG A 89 18.74 13.82 0.89
CA ARG A 89 19.39 13.61 2.20
C ARG A 89 20.17 12.29 2.24
N GLN A 90 19.62 11.21 1.67
CA GLN A 90 20.31 9.92 1.58
C GLN A 90 21.56 10.01 0.69
N GLU A 91 21.47 10.68 -0.45
CA GLU A 91 22.59 10.87 -1.38
C GLU A 91 23.73 11.67 -0.75
N VAL A 92 23.42 12.80 -0.10
CA VAL A 92 24.41 13.61 0.63
C VAL A 92 25.07 12.79 1.74
N GLY A 93 24.29 12.02 2.49
CA GLY A 93 24.82 11.12 3.52
C GLY A 93 25.77 10.06 2.96
N ALA A 94 25.40 9.42 1.84
CA ALA A 94 26.23 8.45 1.15
C ALA A 94 27.54 9.08 0.63
N MET A 95 27.47 10.30 0.09
CA MET A 95 28.64 11.06 -0.36
C MET A 95 29.60 11.36 0.80
N ILE A 96 29.09 11.86 1.94
CA ILE A 96 29.91 12.13 3.14
C ILE A 96 30.58 10.85 3.64
N ALA A 97 29.87 9.71 3.65
CA ALA A 97 30.42 8.42 4.06
C ALA A 97 31.53 7.92 3.11
N MET A 98 31.45 8.24 1.82
CA MET A 98 32.49 7.90 0.83
C MET A 98 33.77 8.72 1.06
N PHE A 99 33.65 10.02 1.35
CA PHE A 99 34.80 10.90 1.60
C PHE A 99 35.50 10.62 2.94
N ASN A 100 34.78 10.15 3.96
CA ASN A 100 35.37 9.81 5.27
C ASN A 100 36.05 8.42 5.31
N ARG A 101 36.03 7.66 4.20
CA ARG A 101 36.65 6.33 4.10
C ARG A 101 38.02 6.36 3.39
N THR A 102 38.48 7.53 2.93
CA THR A 102 39.85 7.83 2.48
C THR A 102 40.65 8.54 3.55
#